data_AF-A0A971G7K1-F1
#
_entry.id   AF-A0A971G7K1-F1
#
_cell.length_a   1.000
_cell.length_b   1.000
_cell.length_c   1.000
_cell.angle_alpha   90.00
_cell.angle_beta   90.00
_cell.angle_gamma   90.00
#
_symmetry.space_group_name_H-M   'P 1'
#
loop_
_entity.id
_entity.type
_entity.pdbx_description
1 polymer ?
#
loop_
_entity_poly.entity_id
_entity_poly.type
_entity_poly.pdbx_seq_one_letter_code
_entity_poly.pdbx_strand_id
1 'polypeptide(L)'
;MRRKNNAIYIDLENIPTALDLKLLIDELTLRHNESPDEENIFVIKMACGNSKSIKRLEKQLVEYNFTIRDTPSITATHKNRADLIISL
;
A
#
# COMPACT_ATOMS: atom_id res chain seq x y z
N MET A 1 21.88 -13.46 9.37
CA MET A 1 21.04 -12.52 8.61
C MET A 1 19.72 -12.37 9.33
N ARG A 2 19.43 -11.17 9.83
CA ARG A 2 18.24 -10.86 10.63
C ARG A 2 17.11 -10.42 9.69
N ARG A 3 15.97 -11.11 9.73
CA ARG A 3 14.81 -10.78 8.88
C ARG A 3 13.93 -9.74 9.55
N LYS A 4 13.66 -8.65 8.84
CA LYS A 4 12.71 -7.62 9.24
C LYS A 4 11.47 -7.74 8.36
N ASN A 5 10.41 -8.24 8.97
CA ASN A 5 9.13 -8.42 8.29
C ASN A 5 8.34 -7.11 8.37
N ASN A 6 8.04 -6.53 7.22
CA ASN A 6 7.33 -5.27 7.11
C ASN A 6 5.96 -5.49 6.46
N ALA A 7 4.97 -4.73 6.90
CA ALA A 7 3.66 -4.64 6.29
C ALA A 7 3.49 -3.24 5.69
N ILE A 8 2.96 -3.17 4.46
CA ILE A 8 2.60 -1.93 3.79
C ILE A 8 1.08 -1.91 3.60
N TYR A 9 0.47 -0.86 4.11
CA TYR A 9 -0.93 -0.52 3.91
C TYR A 9 -1.01 0.84 3.22
N ILE A 10 -1.74 0.93 2.11
CA ILE A 10 -1.91 2.17 1.36
C ILE A 10 -3.39 2.52 1.31
N ASP A 11 -3.71 3.73 1.76
CA ASP A 11 -4.99 4.37 1.46
C ASP A 11 -4.89 5.11 0.12
N LEU A 12 -5.54 4.59 -0.91
CA LEU A 12 -5.48 5.11 -2.27
C LEU A 12 -6.25 6.43 -2.44
N GLU A 13 -7.09 6.80 -1.48
CA GLU A 13 -7.84 8.07 -1.50
C GLU A 13 -7.00 9.23 -0.96
N ASN A 14 -6.03 8.93 -0.10
CA ASN A 14 -5.18 9.90 0.59
C ASN A 14 -3.75 10.03 0.03
N ILE A 15 -3.53 9.61 -1.23
CA ILE A 15 -2.24 9.72 -1.92
C ILE A 15 -2.28 10.65 -3.14
N PRO A 16 -1.17 11.35 -3.45
CA PRO A 16 -1.07 12.16 -4.66
C PRO A 16 -1.31 11.35 -5.93
N THR A 17 -1.94 11.97 -6.93
CA THR A 17 -2.19 11.33 -8.24
C THR A 17 -0.92 11.03 -9.01
N ALA A 18 0.16 11.76 -8.75
CA ALA A 18 1.47 11.58 -9.37
C ALA A 18 2.38 10.57 -8.64
N LEU A 19 1.87 9.87 -7.63
CA LEU A 19 2.66 8.86 -6.91
C LEU A 19 3.07 7.73 -7.87
N ASP A 20 4.37 7.44 -7.88
CA ASP A 20 4.94 6.25 -8.51
C ASP A 20 5.23 5.19 -7.43
N LEU A 21 4.52 4.06 -7.50
CA LEU A 21 4.68 2.97 -6.54
C LEU A 21 6.06 2.33 -6.63
N LYS A 22 6.69 2.32 -7.82
CA LYS A 22 8.05 1.80 -7.98
C LYS A 22 9.02 2.59 -7.12
N LEU A 23 9.02 3.91 -7.29
CA LEU A 23 9.90 4.80 -6.55
C LEU A 23 9.66 4.68 -5.03
N LEU A 24 8.41 4.54 -4.61
CA LEU A 24 8.07 4.33 -3.21
C LEU A 24 8.66 3.01 -2.67
N ILE A 25 8.49 1.90 -3.38
CA ILE A 25 8.99 0.59 -2.94
C ILE A 25 10.51 0.55 -2.93
N ASP A 26 11.15 1.14 -3.94
CA ASP A 26 12.62 1.24 -4.02
C ASP A 26 13.16 2.05 -2.82
N GLU A 27 12.56 3.20 -2.54
CA GLU A 27 12.96 4.07 -1.42
C GLU A 27 12.72 3.39 -0.06
N LEU A 28 11.59 2.71 0.12
CA LEU A 28 11.32 1.95 1.34
C LEU A 28 12.33 0.82 1.52
N THR A 29 12.67 0.10 0.45
CA THR A 29 13.67 -0.99 0.51
C THR A 29 15.05 -0.44 0.89
N LEU A 30 15.46 0.66 0.27
CA LEU A 30 16.75 1.32 0.54
C LEU A 30 16.84 1.82 1.98
N ARG A 31 15.82 2.54 2.47
CA ARG A 31 15.83 3.12 3.83
C ARG A 31 15.83 2.08 4.94
N HIS A 32 15.22 0.92 4.72
CA HIS A 32 15.05 -0.06 5.79
C HIS A 32 16.24 -1.02 5.92
N ASN A 33 17.13 -1.09 4.92
CA ASN A 33 18.38 -1.86 5.00
C ASN A 33 19.45 -1.03 5.73
N GLU A 34 19.28 -0.80 7.04
CA GLU A 34 20.22 -0.02 7.87
C GLU A 34 21.59 -0.70 8.03
N SER A 35 21.65 -2.03 7.87
CA SER A 35 22.91 -2.77 7.84
C SER A 35 22.91 -3.91 6.80
N PRO A 36 24.09 -4.33 6.29
CA PRO A 36 24.20 -5.44 5.34
C PRO A 36 23.70 -6.80 5.87
N ASP A 37 23.57 -6.94 7.19
CA ASP A 37 23.13 -8.17 7.85
C ASP A 37 21.60 -8.26 8.04
N GLU A 38 20.87 -7.23 7.62
CA GLU A 38 19.40 -7.17 7.68
C GLU A 38 18.75 -7.39 6.31
N GLU A 39 17.75 -8.27 6.29
CA GLU A 39 16.93 -8.54 5.10
C GLU A 39 15.52 -7.99 5.33
N ASN A 40 15.10 -7.03 4.51
CA ASN A 40 13.72 -6.52 4.56
C ASN A 40 12.79 -7.33 3.67
N ILE A 41 11.74 -7.87 4.29
CA ILE A 41 10.73 -8.67 3.62
C ILE A 41 9.39 -7.97 3.79
N PHE A 42 8.77 -7.56 2.68
CA PHE A 42 7.40 -7.04 2.69
C PHE A 42 6.40 -8.20 2.69
N VAL A 43 6.05 -8.67 3.88
CA VAL A 43 5.17 -9.83 4.09
C VAL A 43 3.71 -9.52 3.79
N ILE A 44 3.29 -8.27 3.98
CA ILE A 44 1.93 -7.80 3.66
C ILE A 44 2.06 -6.56 2.79
N LYS A 45 1.29 -6.55 1.70
CA LYS A 45 1.10 -5.41 0.82
C LYS A 45 -0.38 -5.30 0.52
N MET A 46 -1.05 -4.31 1.10
CA MET A 46 -2.47 -4.09 0.91
C MET A 46 -2.75 -2.64 0.51
N ALA A 47 -3.62 -2.46 -0.46
CA ALA A 47 -4.10 -1.15 -0.88
C ALA A 47 -5.62 -1.11 -0.78
N CYS A 48 -6.14 -0.10 -0.08
CA CYS A 48 -7.57 0.11 0.12
C CYS A 48 -7.99 1.40 -0.58
N GLY A 49 -9.13 1.38 -1.23
CA GLY A 49 -9.72 2.60 -1.80
C GLY A 49 -10.91 2.29 -2.69
N ASN A 50 -11.64 3.34 -3.07
CA ASN A 50 -12.74 3.22 -4.02
C ASN A 50 -12.26 2.84 -5.44
N SER A 51 -13.18 2.43 -6.30
CA SER A 51 -12.88 1.98 -7.66
C SER A 51 -12.18 3.04 -8.52
N LYS A 52 -12.40 4.34 -8.28
CA LYS A 52 -11.72 5.43 -9.02
C LYS A 52 -10.25 5.53 -8.62
N SER A 53 -9.95 5.46 -7.32
CA SER A 53 -8.57 5.47 -6.83
C SER A 53 -7.80 4.21 -7.18
N ILE A 54 -8.46 3.04 -7.18
CA ILE A 54 -7.86 1.77 -7.61
C ILE A 54 -7.44 1.84 -9.07
N LYS A 55 -8.36 2.20 -9.99
CA LYS A 55 -8.08 2.25 -11.44
C LYS A 55 -6.88 3.13 -11.80
N ARG A 56 -6.61 4.16 -11.01
CA ARG A 56 -5.46 5.07 -11.22
C ARG A 56 -4.12 4.35 -11.10
N LEU A 57 -4.00 3.38 -10.19
CA LEU A 57 -2.74 2.69 -9.87
C LEU A 57 -2.80 1.17 -10.06
N GLU A 58 -3.92 0.63 -10.53
CA GLU A 58 -4.20 -0.81 -10.62
C GLU A 58 -3.06 -1.60 -11.25
N LYS A 59 -2.51 -1.15 -12.38
CA LYS A 59 -1.39 -1.81 -13.05
C LYS A 59 -0.17 -1.95 -12.13
N GLN A 60 0.22 -0.86 -11.46
CA GLN A 60 1.36 -0.83 -10.56
C GLN A 60 1.08 -1.66 -9.29
N LEU A 61 -0.13 -1.59 -8.74
CA LEU A 61 -0.52 -2.38 -7.57
C LEU A 61 -0.42 -3.88 -7.85
N VAL A 62 -0.87 -4.33 -9.02
CA VAL A 62 -0.76 -5.72 -9.46
C VAL A 62 0.71 -6.10 -9.69
N GLU A 63 1.47 -5.27 -10.41
CA GLU A 63 2.90 -5.49 -10.67
C GLU A 63 3.71 -5.67 -9.37
N TYR A 64 3.41 -4.88 -8.34
CA TYR A 64 4.06 -4.97 -7.03
C TYR A 64 3.38 -5.93 -6.04
N ASN A 65 2.47 -6.79 -6.51
CA ASN A 65 1.78 -7.81 -5.71
C ASN A 65 1.06 -7.26 -4.47
N PHE A 66 0.37 -6.12 -4.62
CA PHE A 66 -0.55 -5.62 -3.60
C PHE A 66 -1.88 -6.37 -3.66
N THR A 67 -2.38 -6.76 -2.49
CA THR A 67 -3.79 -7.13 -2.34
C THR A 67 -4.63 -5.87 -2.43
N ILE A 68 -5.52 -5.80 -3.41
CA ILE A 68 -6.40 -4.65 -3.63
C ILE A 68 -7.74 -4.92 -2.91
N ARG A 69 -8.15 -3.99 -2.04
CA ARG A 69 -9.44 -4.02 -1.35
C ARG A 69 -10.29 -2.85 -1.82
N ASP A 70 -11.33 -3.15 -2.60
CA ASP A 70 -12.32 -2.13 -2.96
C ASP A 70 -13.12 -1.72 -1.73
N THR A 71 -13.16 -0.41 -1.49
CA THR A 71 -13.91 0.22 -0.42
C THR A 71 -15.01 1.11 -0.98
N PRO A 72 -16.04 0.55 -1.64
CA PRO A 72 -17.17 1.36 -2.10
C PRO A 72 -17.80 2.11 -0.93
N SER A 73 -18.14 3.37 -1.18
CA SER A 73 -18.96 4.17 -0.28
C SER A 73 -20.35 3.53 -0.19
N ILE A 74 -20.71 3.04 0.99
CA ILE A 74 -22.03 2.41 1.21
C ILE A 74 -23.12 3.50 1.28
N THR A 75 -22.76 4.70 1.76
CA THR A 75 -23.63 5.89 1.78
C THR A 75 -22.77 7.16 1.61
N ALA A 76 -23.41 8.30 1.30
CA ALA A 76 -22.72 9.59 1.19
C ALA A 76 -21.97 10.02 2.47
N THR A 77 -22.35 9.46 3.63
CA THR A 77 -21.81 9.78 4.96
C THR A 77 -20.75 8.79 5.46
N HIS A 78 -20.64 7.59 4.88
CA HIS A 78 -19.71 6.56 5.35
C HIS A 78 -18.49 6.47 4.43
N LYS A 79 -17.54 7.40 4.64
CA LYS A 79 -16.32 7.56 3.84
C LYS A 79 -15.09 6.82 4.40
N ASN A 80 -15.13 6.32 5.63
CA ASN A 80 -13.94 5.87 6.37
C ASN A 80 -13.71 4.34 6.29
N ARG A 81 -14.11 3.68 5.19
CA ARG A 81 -13.97 2.23 5.07
C ARG A 81 -12.53 1.80 4.87
N ALA A 82 -11.72 2.60 4.17
CA ALA A 82 -10.29 2.36 4.05
C ALA A 82 -9.63 2.43 5.44
N ASP A 83 -9.92 3.48 6.22
CA ASP A 83 -9.43 3.63 7.59
C ASP A 83 -9.79 2.43 8.47
N LEU A 84 -11.04 1.97 8.40
CA LEU A 84 -11.50 0.81 9.17
C LEU A 84 -10.74 -0.46 8.78
N ILE A 85 -10.59 -0.75 7.48
CA ILE A 85 -9.90 -1.96 7.02
C ILE A 85 -8.42 -1.93 7.39
N ILE A 86 -7.79 -0.76 7.32
CA ILE A 86 -6.37 -0.61 7.69
C ILE A 86 -6.16 -0.71 9.21
N SER A 87 -7.18 -0.38 10.01
CA SER A 87 -7.13 -0.45 11.47
C SER A 87 -7.30 -1.87 12.05
N LEU A 88 -7.65 -2.85 11.22
CA LEU A 88 -7.88 -4.25 11.62
C LEU A 88 -6.62 -5.10 11.42
#